data_AF-A0A3D5YP79-F1
#
_entry.id   AF-A0A3D5YP79-F1
#
_cell.length_a   1.000
_cell.length_b   1.000
_cell.length_c   1.000
_cell.angle_alpha   90.00
_cell.angle_beta   90.00
_cell.angle_gamma   90.00
#
_symmetry.space_group_name_H-M   'P 1'
#
loop_
_entity.id
_entity.type
_entity.pdbx_description
1 polymer ?
#
loop_
_entity_poly.entity_id
_entity_poly.type
_entity_poly.pdbx_seq_one_letter_code
_entity_poly.pdbx_strand_id
1 'polypeptide(L)'
;MVNRVVFDMVFFISIFILPWWITLPIAILGLFIFNNFYEFVIYGMITFSIYSYEGDRMITSKILFPIIILLCYFIIQTLKHYIILYRK
;
A
#
# COMPACT_ATOMS: atom_id res chain seq x y z
N MET A 1 -4.05 -12.25 15.48
CA MET A 1 -4.81 -10.98 15.55
C MET A 1 -3.96 -9.86 16.13
N VAL A 2 -3.42 -10.02 17.36
CA VAL A 2 -2.54 -9.03 17.99
C VAL A 2 -1.33 -8.66 17.13
N ASN A 3 -0.65 -9.63 16.50
CA ASN A 3 0.49 -9.37 15.62
C ASN A 3 0.14 -8.49 14.40
N ARG A 4 -1.10 -8.54 13.90
CA ARG A 4 -1.57 -7.69 12.80
C ARG A 4 -1.75 -6.26 13.28
N VAL A 5 -2.43 -6.07 14.41
CA VAL A 5 -2.65 -4.74 15.01
C VAL A 5 -1.32 -4.04 15.32
N VAL A 6 -0.36 -4.76 15.89
CA VAL A 6 0.98 -4.20 16.17
C VAL A 6 1.70 -3.81 14.87
N PHE A 7 1.65 -4.67 13.84
CA PHE A 7 2.22 -4.34 12.54
C PHE A 7 1.55 -3.09 11.93
N ASP A 8 0.22 -3.00 11.96
CA ASP A 8 -0.54 -1.88 11.40
C ASP A 8 -0.20 -0.57 12.12
N MET A 9 -0.07 -0.59 13.45
CA MET A 9 0.34 0.59 14.23
C MET A 9 1.77 1.04 13.88
N VAL A 10 2.72 0.11 13.85
CA VAL A 10 4.12 0.40 13.50
C VAL A 10 4.23 0.90 12.07
N PHE A 11 3.53 0.25 11.15
CA PHE A 11 3.48 0.63 9.74
C PHE A 11 2.87 2.03 9.59
N PHE A 12 1.74 2.30 10.23
CA PHE A 12 1.10 3.62 10.20
C PHE A 12 2.04 4.73 10.68
N ILE A 13 2.72 4.53 11.82
CA ILE A 13 3.71 5.48 12.35
C ILE A 13 4.87 5.66 11.36
N SER A 14 5.32 4.58 10.73
CA SER A 14 6.43 4.62 9.77
C SER A 14 6.14 5.50 8.56
N ILE A 15 4.88 5.64 8.13
CA ILE A 15 4.49 6.47 6.97
C ILE A 15 4.86 7.94 7.17
N PHE A 16 4.78 8.42 8.41
CA PHE A 16 5.05 9.82 8.74
C PHE A 16 6.51 10.10 9.08
N ILE A 17 7.24 9.09 9.56
CA ILE A 17 8.63 9.24 10.03
C ILE A 17 9.64 8.85 8.95
N LEU A 18 9.35 7.78 8.21
CA LEU A 18 10.27 7.22 7.22
C LEU A 18 9.91 7.71 5.82
N PRO A 19 10.91 7.82 4.93
CA PRO A 19 10.66 8.16 3.54
C PRO A 19 9.93 7.03 2.80
N TRP A 20 9.14 7.41 1.80
CA TRP A 20 8.24 6.51 1.06
C TRP A 20 8.94 5.30 0.42
N TRP A 21 10.23 5.40 0.10
CA TRP A 21 11.01 4.29 -0.46
C TRP A 21 11.36 3.20 0.58
N ILE A 22 11.29 3.49 1.89
CA ILE A 22 11.40 2.49 2.97
C ILE A 22 10.03 1.89 3.28
N THR A 23 9.00 2.72 3.33
CA THR A 23 7.65 2.28 3.71
C THR A 23 6.97 1.48 2.59
N LEU A 24 7.31 1.73 1.32
CA LEU A 24 6.74 1.01 0.18
C LEU A 24 7.09 -0.49 0.18
N PRO A 25 8.36 -0.91 0.35
CA PRO A 25 8.70 -2.32 0.56
C PRO A 25 7.93 -2.97 1.72
N ILE A 26 7.78 -2.26 2.85
CA ILE A 26 7.05 -2.75 4.02
C ILE A 26 5.56 -2.95 3.68
N ALA A 27 4.96 -2.01 2.95
CA ALA A 27 3.58 -2.09 2.49
C ALA A 27 3.36 -3.29 1.56
N ILE A 28 4.31 -3.52 0.63
CA ILE A 28 4.28 -4.67 -0.28
C ILE A 28 4.43 -5.98 0.50
N LEU A 29 5.35 -6.05 1.46
CA LEU A 29 5.48 -7.22 2.34
C LEU A 29 4.17 -7.47 3.11
N GLY A 30 3.52 -6.42 3.60
CA GLY A 30 2.20 -6.50 4.25
C GLY A 30 1.14 -7.15 3.35
N LEU A 31 1.08 -6.76 2.07
CA LEU A 31 0.18 -7.38 1.07
C LEU A 31 0.43 -8.90 0.90
N PHE A 32 1.69 -9.31 0.92
CA PHE A 32 2.05 -10.72 0.79
C PHE A 32 1.88 -11.52 2.07
N ILE A 33 2.02 -10.92 3.25
CA ILE A 33 1.92 -11.61 4.55
C ILE A 33 0.46 -11.72 5.01
N PHE A 34 -0.33 -10.65 4.86
CA PHE A 34 -1.69 -10.59 5.38
C PHE A 34 -2.72 -10.82 4.28
N ASN A 35 -3.77 -11.57 4.59
CA ASN A 35 -4.93 -11.67 3.72
C ASN A 35 -5.81 -10.42 3.88
N ASN A 36 -6.21 -9.84 2.75
CA ASN A 36 -7.04 -8.63 2.67
C ASN A 36 -6.40 -7.45 3.44
N PHE A 37 -5.24 -6.99 2.96
CA PHE A 37 -4.48 -5.89 3.55
C PHE A 37 -4.89 -4.55 2.88
N TYR A 38 -6.07 -4.04 3.25
CA TYR A 38 -6.62 -2.78 2.73
C TYR A 38 -5.81 -1.55 3.18
N GLU A 39 -5.01 -1.71 4.23
CA GLU A 39 -4.09 -0.72 4.77
C GLU A 39 -3.08 -0.25 3.70
N PHE A 40 -2.80 -1.06 2.68
CA PHE A 40 -2.00 -0.66 1.51
C PHE A 40 -2.64 0.48 0.70
N VAL A 41 -3.96 0.47 0.51
CA VAL A 41 -4.68 1.52 -0.21
C VAL A 41 -4.63 2.82 0.58
N ILE A 42 -4.86 2.73 1.89
CA ILE A 42 -4.77 3.86 2.82
C ILE A 42 -3.34 4.43 2.80
N TYR A 43 -2.32 3.57 2.86
CA TYR A 43 -0.92 3.95 2.72
C TYR A 43 -0.68 4.77 1.45
N GLY A 44 -1.16 4.29 0.30
CA GLY A 44 -0.99 4.98 -0.97
C GLY A 44 -1.63 6.37 -0.97
N MET A 45 -2.83 6.52 -0.41
CA MET A 45 -3.52 7.81 -0.29
C MET A 45 -2.79 8.79 0.65
N ILE A 46 -2.32 8.31 1.81
CA ILE A 46 -1.56 9.14 2.76
C ILE A 46 -0.23 9.56 2.14
N THR A 47 0.50 8.61 1.55
CA THR A 47 1.80 8.87 0.91
C THR A 47 1.64 9.88 -0.22
N PHE A 48 0.61 9.77 -1.03
CA PHE A 48 0.31 10.80 -2.02
C PHE A 48 0.05 12.15 -1.38
N SER A 49 -0.76 12.22 -0.34
CA SER A 49 -1.07 13.48 0.32
C SER A 49 0.16 14.16 0.93
N ILE A 50 1.12 13.38 1.44
CA ILE A 50 2.35 13.89 2.06
C ILE A 50 3.40 14.27 1.01
N TYR A 51 3.56 13.45 -0.04
CA TYR A 51 4.66 13.57 -1.01
C TYR A 51 4.23 14.11 -2.37
N SER A 52 2.94 14.41 -2.58
CA SER A 52 2.49 15.04 -3.82
C SER A 52 3.06 16.44 -3.91
N TYR A 53 3.72 16.72 -5.03
CA TYR A 53 4.13 18.06 -5.40
C TYR A 53 3.29 18.52 -6.59
N GLU A 54 2.97 19.81 -6.70
CA GLU A 54 2.21 20.34 -7.83
C GLU A 54 3.05 20.27 -9.12
N GLY A 55 2.54 19.58 -10.13
CA GLY A 55 3.24 19.30 -11.36
C GLY A 55 2.37 18.55 -12.35
N ASP A 56 2.70 18.67 -13.63
CA ASP A 56 1.88 18.17 -14.75
C ASP A 56 2.05 16.65 -15.01
N ARG A 57 2.60 15.91 -14.05
CA ARG A 57 2.85 14.47 -14.18
C ARG A 57 1.60 13.69 -13.81
N MET A 58 1.36 12.57 -14.51
CA MET A 58 0.21 11.69 -14.21
C MET A 58 0.17 11.22 -12.75
N ILE A 59 1.34 11.03 -12.13
CA ILE A 59 1.50 10.59 -10.74
C ILE A 59 1.08 11.69 -9.74
N THR A 60 1.02 12.95 -10.16
CA THR A 60 0.58 14.10 -9.36
C THR A 60 -0.94 14.31 -9.43
N SER A 61 -1.63 13.66 -10.37
CA SER A 61 -3.07 13.85 -10.53
C SER A 61 -3.84 13.27 -9.34
N LYS A 62 -4.61 14.15 -8.67
CA LYS A 62 -5.45 13.82 -7.50
C LYS A 62 -6.47 12.73 -7.77
N ILE A 63 -6.83 12.51 -9.03
CA ILE A 63 -7.83 11.53 -9.46
C ILE A 63 -7.16 10.26 -9.98
N LEU A 64 -6.16 10.39 -10.86
CA LEU A 64 -5.53 9.23 -11.49
C LEU A 64 -4.72 8.41 -10.50
N PHE A 65 -4.04 9.06 -9.54
CA PHE A 65 -3.17 8.34 -8.61
C PHE A 65 -3.94 7.37 -7.70
N PRO A 66 -5.06 7.75 -7.04
CA PRO A 66 -5.89 6.80 -6.29
C PRO A 66 -6.44 5.65 -7.15
N ILE A 67 -6.83 5.93 -8.40
CA ILE A 67 -7.31 4.90 -9.34
C ILE A 67 -6.21 3.89 -9.64
N ILE A 68 -4.99 4.36 -9.90
CA ILE A 68 -3.83 3.50 -10.14
C ILE A 68 -3.54 2.64 -8.91
N ILE A 69 -3.56 3.19 -7.70
CA ILE A 69 -3.37 2.40 -6.47
C ILE A 69 -4.43 1.32 -6.32
N LEU A 70 -5.70 1.65 -6.54
CA LEU A 70 -6.79 0.68 -6.43
C LEU A 70 -6.64 -0.44 -7.47
N LEU A 71 -6.27 -0.09 -8.70
CA LEU A 71 -5.95 -1.07 -9.74
C LEU A 71 -4.77 -1.94 -9.35
N CYS A 72 -3.67 -1.36 -8.87
CA CYS A 72 -2.51 -2.10 -8.39
C CYS A 72 -2.87 -3.06 -7.25
N TYR A 73 -3.65 -2.60 -6.26
CA TYR A 73 -4.14 -3.44 -5.16
C TYR A 73 -4.96 -4.63 -5.70
N PHE A 74 -5.90 -4.37 -6.60
CA PHE A 74 -6.75 -5.42 -7.17
C PHE A 74 -5.95 -6.42 -8.00
N ILE A 75 -5.00 -5.94 -8.81
CA ILE A 75 -4.09 -6.78 -9.60
C ILE A 75 -3.26 -7.66 -8.67
N ILE A 76 -2.64 -7.10 -7.63
CA ILE A 76 -1.82 -7.87 -6.69
C ILE A 76 -2.66 -8.90 -5.94
N GLN A 77 -3.87 -8.53 -5.48
CA GLN A 77 -4.77 -9.44 -4.79
C GLN A 77 -5.21 -10.59 -5.70
N THR A 78 -5.49 -10.29 -6.97
CA THR A 78 -5.85 -11.28 -7.99
C THR A 78 -4.66 -12.20 -8.29
N LEU A 79 -3.47 -11.65 -8.49
CA LEU A 79 -2.24 -12.42 -8.70
C LEU A 79 -1.94 -13.32 -7.50
N LYS A 80 -2.10 -12.81 -6.27
CA LYS A 80 -1.95 -13.58 -5.04
C LYS A 80 -2.90 -14.78 -5.00
N HIS A 81 -4.12 -14.63 -5.52
CA HIS A 81 -5.08 -15.73 -5.62
C HIS A 81 -4.64 -16.80 -6.64
N TYR A 82 -4.00 -16.41 -7.74
CA TYR A 82 -3.50 -17.35 -8.76
C TYR A 82 -2.14 -17.98 -8.43
N ILE A 83 -1.36 -17.36 -7.53
CA ILE A 83 -0.10 -17.95 -7.05
C ILE A 83 -0.43 -19.16 -6.16
N ILE A 84 -0.12 -20.35 -6.69
CA ILE A 84 -0.36 -21.70 -6.11
C ILE A 84 0.05 -21.84 -4.63
N LEU A 85 0.94 -20.97 -4.12
CA LEU A 85 1.44 -20.98 -2.76
C LEU A 85 0.38 -20.62 -1.68
N TYR A 86 -0.76 -20.04 -2.08
CA TYR A 86 -1.82 -19.59 -1.17
C TYR A 86 -3.02 -20.56 -1.07
N ARG A 87 -2.93 -21.75 -1.67
CA ARG A 87 -3.93 -22.82 -1.53
C ARG A 87 -3.75 -23.53 -0.18
N LYS A 88 -4.24 -22.92 0.91
CA LYS A 88 -4.51 -23.59 2.18
C LYS A 88 -5.87 -23.18 2.71
#